data_AF-A0AAJ2X8L7-F1
#
_entry.id   AF-A0AAJ2X8L7-F1
#
_cell.length_a   1.000
_cell.length_b   1.000
_cell.length_c   1.000
_cell.angle_alpha   90.00
_cell.angle_beta   90.00
_cell.angle_gamma   90.00
#
_symmetry.space_group_name_H-M   'P 1'
#
loop_
_entity.id
_entity.type
_entity.pdbx_description
1 polymer ?
#
loop_
_entity_poly.entity_id
_entity_poly.type
_entity_poly.pdbx_seq_one_letter_code
_entity_poly.pdbx_strand_id
1 'polypeptide(L)' 'MSSAVITFEDLRRLCAPVGPVPRASTVVRWAREQGILYRYDGQGGIWTTLDALNAALGLAQATTELHNKELI' A
#
# COMPACT_ATOMS: atom_id res chain seq x y z
N MET A 1 4.79 -16.19 -2.77
CA MET A 1 4.72 -14.83 -3.36
C MET A 1 3.25 -14.46 -3.51
N SER A 2 2.61 -13.98 -2.44
CA SER A 2 1.22 -13.54 -2.48
C SER A 2 1.16 -12.12 -3.02
N SER A 3 0.93 -11.98 -4.33
CA SER A 3 0.66 -10.68 -4.94
C SER A 3 -0.79 -10.29 -4.62
N ALA A 4 -1.03 -9.95 -3.35
CA ALA A 4 -2.33 -9.46 -2.92
C ALA A 4 -2.58 -8.11 -3.61
N VAL A 5 -3.61 -8.08 -4.45
CA VAL A 5 -4.07 -6.86 -5.09
C VAL A 5 -4.77 -6.02 -4.03
N ILE A 6 -4.31 -4.79 -3.85
CA ILE A 6 -4.91 -3.81 -2.97
C ILE A 6 -5.89 -2.98 -3.80
N THR A 7 -7.16 -3.03 -3.40
CA THR A 7 -8.25 -2.32 -4.07
C THR A 7 -8.30 -0.86 -3.62
N PHE A 8 -9.05 -0.06 -4.37
CA PHE A 8 -9.26 1.35 -4.06
C PHE A 8 -9.80 1.57 -2.64
N GLU A 9 -10.71 0.71 -2.17
CA GLU A 9 -11.30 0.85 -0.82
C GLU A 9 -10.25 0.68 0.28
N ASP A 10 -9.34 -0.28 0.13
CA ASP A 10 -8.28 -0.50 1.09
C ASP A 10 -7.28 0.68 1.09
N LEU A 11 -6.93 1.19 -0.09
CA LEU A 11 -6.10 2.40 -0.22
C LEU A 11 -6.72 3.62 0.46
N ARG A 12 -8.06 3.76 0.43
CA ARG A 12 -8.75 4.85 1.16
C ARG A 12 -8.59 4.72 2.67
N ARG A 13 -8.68 3.49 3.20
CA ARG A 13 -8.50 3.21 4.63
C ARG A 13 -7.06 3.47 5.07
N LEU A 14 -6.08 3.14 4.23
CA LEU A 14 -4.66 3.40 4.49
C LEU A 14 -4.31 4.89 4.40
N CYS A 15 -4.87 5.60 3.42
CA CYS A 15 -4.61 7.03 3.21
C CYS A 15 -5.15 7.90 4.35
N ALA A 16 -6.27 7.52 4.97
CA ALA A 16 -6.85 8.22 6.11
C ALA A 16 -7.40 7.22 7.14
N PRO A 17 -6.55 6.67 8.01
CA PRO A 17 -6.96 5.70 9.02
C PRO A 17 -7.86 6.32 10.10
N VAL A 18 -7.74 7.63 10.33
CA VAL A 18 -8.56 8.39 11.29
C VAL A 18 -9.05 9.65 10.59
N GLY A 19 -10.32 9.67 10.15
CA GLY A 19 -10.92 10.84 9.53
C GLY A 19 -11.99 10.55 8.48
N PRO A 20 -12.49 11.60 7.79
CA PRO A 20 -13.48 11.46 6.73
C PRO A 20 -12.89 10.70 5.53
N VAL A 21 -13.72 9.87 4.88
CA VAL A 21 -13.27 8.99 3.80
C VAL A 21 -12.71 9.83 2.63
N PRO A 22 -11.41 9.72 2.30
CA PRO A 22 -10.75 10.59 1.33
C PRO A 22 -11.32 10.35 -0.06
N ARG A 23 -11.37 11.39 -0.89
CA ARG A 23 -11.82 11.29 -2.29
C ARG A 23 -10.79 10.52 -3.13
N ALA A 24 -11.20 9.96 -4.27
CA ALA A 24 -10.28 9.26 -5.18
C ALA A 24 -9.07 10.12 -5.56
N SER A 25 -9.28 11.40 -5.89
CA SER A 25 -8.20 12.33 -6.22
C SER A 25 -7.21 12.53 -5.07
N THR A 26 -7.66 12.48 -3.82
CA THR A 26 -6.78 12.57 -2.64
C THR A 26 -5.93 11.32 -2.51
N VAL A 27 -6.52 10.14 -2.69
CA VAL A 27 -5.78 8.87 -2.64
C VAL A 27 -4.77 8.77 -3.77
N VAL A 28 -5.13 9.21 -4.98
CA VAL A 28 -4.20 9.26 -6.12
C VAL A 28 -3.03 10.22 -5.85
N ARG A 29 -3.32 11.39 -5.28
CA ARG A 29 -2.27 12.35 -4.93
C ARG A 29 -1.35 11.78 -3.84
N TRP A 30 -1.93 11.21 -2.79
CA TRP A 30 -1.19 10.52 -1.74
C TRP A 30 -0.31 9.39 -2.31
N ALA A 31 -0.87 8.53 -3.16
CA ALA A 31 -0.12 7.44 -3.79
C ALA A 31 1.07 7.97 -4.60
N ARG A 32 0.88 9.07 -5.34
CA ARG A 32 1.95 9.74 -6.08
C ARG A 32 2.99 10.37 -5.16
N GLU A 33 2.58 10.98 -4.04
CA GLU A 33 3.48 11.58 -3.04
C GLU A 33 4.33 10.51 -2.33
N GLN A 34 3.77 9.32 -2.11
CA GLN A 34 4.49 8.17 -1.54
C GLN A 34 5.30 7.37 -2.58
N GLY A 35 5.16 7.67 -3.88
CA GLY A 35 5.83 6.91 -4.95
C GLY A 35 5.24 5.51 -5.20
N ILE A 36 4.00 5.25 -4.77
CA ILE A 36 3.30 3.98 -4.97
C ILE A 36 2.99 3.79 -6.45
N LEU A 37 3.41 2.66 -7.03
CA LEU A 37 3.00 2.28 -8.39
C LEU A 37 1.55 1.84 -8.37
N TYR A 38 0.69 2.51 -9.14
CA TYR A 38 -0.74 2.20 -9.22
C TYR A 38 -1.23 2.09 -10.65
N ARG A 39 -2.38 1.44 -10.83
CA ARG A 39 -3.13 1.38 -12.09
C ARG A 39 -4.55 1.88 -11.86
N TYR A 40 -5.18 2.40 -12.91
CA TYR A 40 -6.58 2.80 -12.87
C TYR A 40 -7.50 1.60 -13.10
N ASP A 41 -8.61 1.55 -12.38
CA ASP A 41 -9.61 0.47 -12.49
C ASP A 41 -10.70 0.74 -13.55
N GLY A 42 -10.72 1.96 -14.12
CA GLY A 42 -11.71 2.37 -15.12
C GLY A 42 -13.05 2.88 -14.55
N GLN A 43 -13.25 2.82 -13.23
CA GLN A 43 -14.41 3.42 -12.52
C GLN A 43 -14.03 4.69 -11.74
N GLY A 44 -12.84 5.22 -11.99
CA GLY A 44 -12.30 6.40 -11.28
C GLY A 44 -11.57 6.06 -9.99
N GLY A 45 -11.35 4.78 -9.70
CA GLY A 45 -10.48 4.29 -8.64
C GLY A 45 -9.07 3.95 -9.14
N ILE A 46 -8.19 3.71 -8.18
CA ILE A 46 -6.87 3.11 -8.44
C ILE A 46 -6.74 1.80 -7.66
N TRP A 47 -5.95 0.89 -8.20
CA TRP A 47 -5.54 -0.33 -7.53
C TRP A 47 -4.02 -0.44 -7.62
N THR A 48 -3.45 -1.13 -6.64
CA THR A 48 -2.01 -1.42 -6.59
C THR A 48 -1.80 -2.84 -6.09
N THR A 49 -0.56 -3.28 -5.99
CA THR A 49 -0.20 -4.54 -5.34
C THR A 49 0.43 -4.23 -4.00
N LEU A 50 0.30 -5.16 -3.04
CA LEU A 50 0.93 -5.04 -1.73
C LEU A 50 2.47 -4.93 -1.84
N ASP A 51 3.05 -5.57 -2.86
CA ASP A 51 4.47 -5.43 -3.21
C ASP A 51 4.84 -4.00 -3.63
N ALA A 52 4.09 -3.40 -4.56
CA ALA A 52 4.32 -2.04 -5.01
C ALA A 52 4.10 -1.01 -3.89
N LEU A 53 3.11 -1.25 -3.02
CA LEU A 53 2.89 -0.44 -1.83
C LEU A 53 4.09 -0.55 -0.87
N ASN A 54 4.54 -1.76 -0.55
CA ASN A 54 5.67 -1.97 0.37
C ASN A 54 6.97 -1.39 -0.18
N ALA A 55 7.21 -1.53 -1.50
CA ALA A 55 8.37 -0.94 -2.16
C ALA A 55 8.37 0.59 -2.05
N ALA A 56 7.23 1.23 -2.24
CA ALA A 56 7.08 2.68 -2.15
C ALA A 56 7.22 3.21 -0.72
N LEU A 57 6.72 2.47 0.27
CA LEU A 57 6.89 2.80 1.69
C LEU A 57 8.30 2.51 2.22
N GLY A 58 9.21 1.98 1.38
CA GLY A 58 10.55 1.57 1.82
C GLY A 58 10.54 0.36 2.76
N LEU A 59 9.42 -0.36 2.82
CA LEU A 59 9.24 -1.58 3.62
C LEU A 59 9.66 -2.84 2.85
N ALA A 60 10.02 -2.71 1.56
CA ALA A 60 10.56 -3.80 0.77
C ALA A 60 11.93 -4.24 1.30
N GLN A 61 11.86 -5.35 2.04
CA GLN A 61 12.95 -6.14 2.58
C GLN A 61 13.88 -5.39 3.54
N ALA A 62 13.37 -5.11 4.74
CA ALA A 62 14.12 -5.66 5.87
C ALA A 62 14.21 -7.17 5.58
N THR A 63 15.38 -7.60 5.09
CA THR A 63 15.79 -9.00 5.15
C THR A 63 15.25 -9.54 6.45
N THR A 64 14.48 -10.62 6.37
CA THR A 64 14.15 -11.40 7.56
C THR A 64 15.50 -11.84 8.14
N GLU A 65 16.10 -10.98 8.97
CA GLU A 65 17.03 -11.40 9.99
C GLU A 65 16.14 -12.23 10.90
N LEU A 66 16.15 -13.53 10.61
CA LEU A 66 15.60 -14.58 11.42
C LEU A 66 16.04 -14.27 12.85
N HIS A 67 15.18 -13.62 13.62
CA HIS A 67 15.30 -13.60 15.07
C HIS A 67 14.94 -15.02 15.50
N ASN A 68 15.91 -15.91 15.33
CA ASN A 68 15.94 -17.22 15.92
C ASN A 68 15.93 -16.96 17.42
N LYS A 69 14.74 -16.93 18.01
CA LYS A 69 14.58 -17.09 19.45
C LYS A 69 14.87 -18.55 19.77
N GLU A 70 16.13 -18.94 19.66
CA GLU A 70 16.65 -20.06 20.43
C GLU A 70 16.85 -19.54 21.85
N LEU A 71 15.76 -19.59 22.62
CA LEU A 71 15.87 -19.62 24.08
C LEU A 71 16.44 -21.00 24.43
N ILE A 72 17.75 -21.03 24.69
CA ILE A 72 18.43 -22.06 25.48
C ILE A 72 18.74 -21.50 26.86
#